data_AF-A0A090S2G6-F1
#
_entry.id   AF-A0A090S2G6-F1
#
_cell.length_a   1.000
_cell.length_b   1.000
_cell.length_c   1.000
_cell.angle_alpha   90.00
_cell.angle_beta   90.00
_cell.angle_gamma   90.00
#
_symmetry.space_group_name_H-M   'P 1'
#
loop_
_entity.id
_entity.type
_entity.pdbx_description
1 polymer ?
#
loop_
_entity_poly.entity_id
_entity_poly.type
_entity_poly.pdbx_seq_one_letter_code
_entity_poly.pdbx_strand_id
1 'polypeptide(L)'
;MSAYYSEIQMVVNSALEELAAEHASGKLINSPVTNNHFLVRWVTRAIKTQRFGKATSANLVQWQKTGRSKGNDSMLEPTFKRISAYYAGFFWWRHCSNYRQND
;
A
#
# COMPACT_ATOMS: atom_id res chain seq x y z
N MET A 1 15.79 4.47 12.05
CA MET A 1 14.48 4.11 11.45
C MET A 1 14.36 2.60 11.45
N SER A 2 13.28 2.02 11.98
CA SER A 2 13.12 0.57 11.85
C SER A 2 12.88 0.20 10.38
N ALA A 3 13.42 -0.92 9.92
CA ALA A 3 13.21 -1.43 8.56
C ALA A 3 11.71 -1.56 8.22
N TYR A 4 10.89 -1.85 9.24
CA TYR A 4 9.45 -2.03 9.11
C TYR A 4 8.69 -0.82 8.55
N TYR A 5 8.98 0.40 9.01
CA TYR A 5 8.20 1.58 8.61
C TYR A 5 8.37 1.92 7.13
N SER A 6 9.60 1.84 6.63
CA SER A 6 9.88 2.03 5.21
C SER A 6 9.24 0.92 4.38
N GLU A 7 9.29 -0.33 4.84
CA GLU A 7 8.71 -1.46 4.13
C GLU A 7 7.18 -1.38 4.05
N ILE A 8 6.49 -1.09 5.16
CA ILE A 8 5.02 -1.00 5.13
C ILE A 8 4.54 0.18 4.29
N GLN A 9 5.30 1.28 4.27
CA GLN A 9 5.03 2.44 3.40
C GLN A 9 5.18 2.06 1.92
N MET A 10 6.24 1.34 1.56
CA MET A 10 6.44 0.85 0.19
C MET A 10 5.29 -0.08 -0.24
N VAL A 11 4.82 -0.94 0.65
CA VAL A 11 3.70 -1.85 0.37
C VAL A 11 2.43 -1.06 0.01
N VAL A 12 2.02 -0.12 0.87
CA VAL A 12 0.75 0.60 0.67
C VAL A 12 0.83 1.56 -0.52
N ASN A 13 1.98 2.21 -0.74
CA ASN A 13 2.17 3.09 -1.89
C ASN A 13 2.13 2.30 -3.21
N SER A 14 2.82 1.15 -3.29
CA SER A 14 2.79 0.30 -4.48
C SER A 14 1.36 -0.15 -4.83
N ALA A 15 0.56 -0.51 -3.83
CA ALA A 15 -0.82 -0.93 -4.03
C ALA A 15 -1.70 0.22 -4.54
N LEU A 16 -1.55 1.42 -3.97
CA LEU A 16 -2.32 2.60 -4.36
C LEU A 16 -1.91 3.13 -5.74
N GLU A 17 -0.62 3.09 -6.08
CA GLU A 17 -0.10 3.47 -7.40
C GLU A 17 -0.63 2.54 -8.49
N GLU A 18 -0.59 1.22 -8.28
CA GLU A 18 -1.13 0.26 -9.25
C GLU A 18 -2.66 0.37 -9.38
N LEU A 19 -3.38 0.62 -8.28
CA LEU A 19 -4.82 0.90 -8.33
C LEU A 19 -5.11 2.16 -9.16
N ALA A 20 -4.35 3.23 -8.94
CA ALA A 20 -4.48 4.47 -9.70
C ALA A 20 -4.15 4.27 -11.19
N ALA A 21 -3.15 3.45 -11.52
CA ALA A 21 -2.81 3.11 -12.90
C ALA A 21 -3.94 2.35 -13.61
N GLU A 22 -4.59 1.40 -12.93
CA GLU A 22 -5.74 0.68 -13.48
C GLU A 22 -6.94 1.63 -13.73
N HIS A 23 -7.20 2.58 -12.83
CA HIS A 23 -8.19 3.63 -13.06
C HIS A 23 -7.83 4.52 -14.24
N ALA A 24 -6.58 4.99 -14.32
CA ALA A 24 -6.11 5.84 -15.41
C ALA A 24 -6.20 5.14 -16.78
N SER A 25 -6.00 3.82 -16.81
CA SER A 25 -6.14 3.02 -18.03
C SER A 25 -7.59 2.78 -18.47
N GLY A 26 -8.57 3.14 -17.64
CA GLY A 26 -10.00 2.88 -17.88
C GLY A 26 -10.43 1.42 -17.68
N LYS A 27 -9.51 0.52 -17.29
CA LYS A 27 -9.80 -0.91 -17.05
C LYS A 27 -10.57 -1.16 -15.76
N LEU A 28 -10.53 -0.21 -14.82
CA LEU A 28 -11.12 -0.34 -13.50
C LEU A 28 -11.99 0.86 -13.16
N ILE A 29 -13.28 0.62 -12.90
CA ILE A 29 -14.20 1.64 -12.39
C ILE A 29 -13.75 2.02 -10.97
N ASN A 30 -13.66 3.33 -10.70
CA ASN A 30 -13.34 3.84 -9.36
C ASN A 30 -14.57 3.74 -8.45
N SER A 31 -14.74 2.58 -7.82
CA SER A 31 -15.81 2.33 -6.85
C SER A 31 -15.28 1.52 -5.66
N PRO A 32 -15.83 1.69 -4.45
CA PRO A 32 -15.35 0.99 -3.26
C PRO A 32 -15.27 -0.52 -3.44
N VAL A 33 -16.30 -1.12 -4.04
CA VAL A 33 -16.39 -2.58 -4.24
C VAL A 33 -15.31 -3.06 -5.20
N THR A 34 -15.18 -2.39 -6.34
CA THR A 34 -14.19 -2.72 -7.37
C THR A 34 -12.76 -2.55 -6.84
N ASN A 35 -12.49 -1.45 -6.16
CA ASN A 35 -11.17 -1.14 -5.58
C ASN A 35 -10.80 -2.17 -4.53
N ASN A 36 -11.75 -2.57 -3.68
CA ASN A 36 -11.52 -3.60 -2.71
C ASN A 36 -11.20 -4.96 -3.35
N HIS A 37 -11.96 -5.39 -4.37
CA HIS A 37 -11.67 -6.63 -5.10
C HIS A 37 -10.29 -6.60 -5.75
N PHE A 38 -9.90 -5.47 -6.33
CA PHE A 38 -8.57 -5.26 -6.87
C PHE A 38 -7.50 -5.45 -5.77
N LEU A 39 -7.64 -4.75 -4.64
CA LEU A 39 -6.66 -4.78 -3.55
C LEU A 39 -6.52 -6.17 -2.92
N VAL A 40 -7.62 -6.93 -2.76
CA VAL A 40 -7.54 -8.32 -2.25
C VAL A 40 -6.74 -9.23 -3.20
N ARG A 41 -6.95 -9.07 -4.52
CA ARG A 41 -6.18 -9.80 -5.54
C ARG A 41 -4.73 -9.36 -5.55
N TRP A 42 -4.47 -8.05 -5.45
CA TRP A 42 -3.14 -7.47 -5.38
C TRP A 42 -2.36 -8.01 -4.18
N VAL A 43 -2.95 -7.97 -2.98
CA VAL A 43 -2.34 -8.52 -1.75
C VAL A 43 -2.05 -10.01 -1.90
N THR A 44 -2.98 -10.77 -2.48
CA THR A 44 -2.76 -12.20 -2.74
C THR A 44 -1.58 -12.44 -3.68
N ARG A 45 -1.42 -11.62 -4.73
CA ARG A 45 -0.27 -11.68 -5.64
C ARG A 45 1.03 -11.29 -4.93
N ALA A 46 1.02 -10.23 -4.12
CA ALA A 46 2.18 -9.79 -3.35
C ALA A 46 2.68 -10.87 -2.39
N ILE A 47 1.77 -11.60 -1.72
CA ILE A 47 2.10 -12.76 -0.88
C ILE A 47 2.75 -13.87 -1.72
N LYS A 48 2.09 -14.29 -2.82
CA LYS A 48 2.56 -15.40 -3.66
C LYS A 48 3.92 -15.15 -4.29
N THR A 49 4.19 -13.90 -4.66
CA THR A 49 5.44 -13.49 -5.31
C THR A 49 6.53 -13.11 -4.31
N GLN A 50 6.25 -13.15 -3.00
CA GLN A 50 7.17 -12.72 -1.95
C GLN A 50 7.74 -11.31 -2.24
N ARG A 51 6.90 -10.41 -2.78
CA ARG A 51 7.33 -9.10 -3.31
C ARG A 51 7.98 -8.20 -2.24
N PHE A 52 7.65 -8.41 -0.97
CA PHE A 52 8.08 -7.58 0.14
C PHE A 52 8.73 -8.40 1.25
N GLY A 53 9.49 -7.72 2.10
CA GLY A 53 10.24 -8.32 3.19
C GLY A 53 9.36 -9.02 4.24
N LYS A 54 9.98 -9.93 5.00
CA LYS A 54 9.31 -10.75 6.03
C LYS A 54 8.58 -9.89 7.07
N ALA A 55 9.06 -8.68 7.37
CA ALA A 55 8.45 -7.80 8.35
C ALA A 55 7.02 -7.36 7.97
N THR A 56 6.68 -7.35 6.68
CA THR A 56 5.33 -6.96 6.20
C THR A 56 4.43 -8.16 5.87
N SER A 57 4.96 -9.38 5.87
CA SER A 57 4.22 -10.60 5.54
C SER A 57 2.96 -10.80 6.40
N ALA A 58 3.07 -10.52 7.70
CA ALA A 58 1.95 -10.62 8.63
C ALA A 58 0.81 -9.63 8.28
N ASN A 59 1.14 -8.40 7.88
CA ASN A 59 0.16 -7.41 7.44
C ASN A 59 -0.55 -7.86 6.16
N LEU A 60 0.20 -8.35 5.18
CA LEU A 60 -0.37 -8.85 3.92
C LEU A 60 -1.35 -10.00 4.18
N VAL A 61 -0.98 -10.97 5.02
CA VAL A 61 -1.87 -12.09 5.40
C VAL A 61 -3.11 -11.58 6.13
N GLN A 62 -2.96 -10.61 7.04
CA GLN A 62 -4.08 -10.03 7.76
C GLN A 62 -5.05 -9.29 6.82
N TRP A 63 -4.53 -8.53 5.86
CA TRP A 63 -5.35 -7.82 4.86
C TRP A 63 -6.04 -8.79 3.90
N GLN A 64 -5.36 -9.86 3.48
CA GLN A 64 -6.00 -10.91 2.68
C GLN A 64 -7.17 -11.56 3.44
N LYS A 65 -6.96 -11.93 4.71
CA LYS A 65 -8.02 -12.51 5.55
C LYS A 65 -9.19 -11.56 5.71
N THR A 66 -8.91 -10.31 6.07
CA THR A 66 -9.95 -9.27 6.28
C THR A 66 -10.73 -8.98 5.01
N GLY A 67 -10.03 -8.87 3.86
CA GLY A 67 -10.66 -8.64 2.57
C GLY A 67 -11.56 -9.79 2.11
N ARG A 68 -11.19 -11.03 2.42
CA ARG A 68 -12.02 -12.22 2.12
C ARG A 68 -13.21 -12.37 3.06
N SER A 69 -13.06 -12.03 4.34
CA SER A 69 -14.12 -12.22 5.33
C SER A 69 -15.16 -11.11 5.32
N LYS A 70 -14.73 -9.85 5.12
CA LYS A 70 -15.62 -8.68 5.19
C LYS A 70 -16.01 -8.13 3.82
N GLY A 71 -15.42 -8.62 2.73
CA GLY A 71 -15.69 -8.09 1.40
C GLY A 71 -15.45 -6.57 1.35
N ASN A 72 -16.42 -5.82 0.81
CA ASN A 72 -16.35 -4.37 0.71
C ASN A 72 -16.17 -3.66 2.06
N ASP A 73 -16.62 -4.25 3.17
CA ASP A 73 -16.50 -3.67 4.51
C ASP A 73 -15.11 -3.86 5.14
N SER A 74 -14.16 -4.41 4.39
CA SER A 74 -12.77 -4.58 4.85
C SER A 74 -11.98 -3.29 4.92
N MET A 75 -12.46 -2.21 4.29
CA MET A 75 -11.86 -0.86 4.35
C MET A 75 -10.36 -0.84 3.98
N LEU A 76 -9.94 -1.69 3.04
CA LEU A 76 -8.53 -1.81 2.64
C LEU A 76 -7.99 -0.52 2.03
N GLU A 77 -8.69 0.06 1.05
CA GLU A 77 -8.25 1.30 0.41
C GLU A 77 -8.13 2.47 1.42
N PRO A 78 -9.15 2.77 2.26
CA PRO A 78 -9.02 3.75 3.33
C PRO A 78 -7.83 3.47 4.27
N THR A 79 -7.61 2.21 4.64
CA THR A 79 -6.51 1.80 5.52
C THR A 79 -5.16 2.08 4.86
N PHE A 80 -5.00 1.75 3.59
CA PHE A 80 -3.76 1.96 2.84
C PHE A 80 -3.48 3.45 2.68
N LYS A 81 -4.50 4.25 2.33
CA LYS A 81 -4.39 5.72 2.28
C LYS A 81 -3.99 6.32 3.62
N ARG A 82 -4.56 5.83 4.72
CA ARG A 82 -4.22 6.30 6.08
C ARG A 82 -2.76 5.99 6.44
N ILE A 83 -2.29 4.76 6.16
CA ILE A 83 -0.90 4.37 6.41
C ILE A 83 0.04 5.25 5.55
N SER A 84 -0.27 5.38 4.27
CA SER A 84 0.50 6.19 3.32
C SER A 84 0.65 7.64 3.81
N ALA A 85 -0.47 8.28 4.19
CA ALA A 85 -0.48 9.64 4.71
C ALA A 85 0.29 9.77 6.03
N TYR A 86 0.16 8.81 6.94
CA TYR A 86 0.81 8.84 8.25
C TYR A 86 2.34 8.84 8.14
N TYR A 87 2.92 8.02 7.26
CA TYR A 87 4.37 7.99 7.08
C TYR A 87 4.89 8.96 6.01
N ALA A 88 4.05 9.55 5.16
CA ALA A 88 4.47 10.54 4.16
C ALA A 88 5.19 11.74 4.77
N GLY A 89 4.67 12.27 5.89
CA GLY A 89 5.29 13.39 6.62
C GLY A 89 6.62 13.03 7.29
N PHE A 90 6.87 11.73 7.53
CA PHE A 90 8.05 11.25 8.23
C PHE A 90 9.29 11.11 7.31
N PHE A 91 9.07 11.03 5.99
CA PHE A 91 10.15 10.94 4.98
C PHE A 91 10.51 12.28 4.33
N TRP A 92 9.67 13.31 4.48
CA TRP A 92 9.96 14.66 3.95
C TRP A 92 11.29 15.24 4.49
N TRP A 93 11.67 14.88 5.72
CA TRP A 93 12.92 15.33 6.33
C TRP A 93 14.19 14.67 5.74
N ARG A 94 14.11 13.44 5.22
CA ARG A 94 15.27 12.76 4.59
C ARG A 94 15.58 13.30 3.19
N HIS A 95 14.59 13.87 2.50
CA HIS A 95 14.82 14.45 1.18
C HIS A 95 15.43 15.87 1.27
N CYS A 96 15.16 16.62 2.34
CA CYS A 96 15.79 17.93 2.57
C CYS A 96 17.24 17.84 3.09
N SER A 97 17.69 16.71 3.65
CA SER A 97 19.08 16.57 4.13
C SER A 97 20.11 16.39 3.00
N ASN A 98 19.69 16.07 1.78
CA ASN A 98 20.58 15.93 0.62
C ASN A 98 20.68 17.22 -0.23
N TYR A 99 19.97 18.29 0.14
CA TYR A 99 20.02 19.60 -0.52
C TYR A 99 20.85 20.64 0.26
N ARG A 100 21.77 20.19 1.13
CA ARG A 100 22.71 21.04 1.87
C ARG A 100 24.11 20.41 1.89
N GLN A 101 24.64 20.08 0.72
CA GLN A 101 26.07 19.76 0.53
C GLN A 101 26.64 20.35 -0.78
N ASN A 102 25.91 21.25 -1.44
CA ASN A 102 26.37 21.92 -2.67
C ASN A 102 26.27 23.44 -2.53
N ASP A 103 26.82 23.99 -1.45
CA ASP A 103 27.21 25.41 -1.33
C ASP A 103 28.60 25.47 -0.70
#